data_AF-A0A9K3IZW4-F1
#
_entry.id   AF-A0A9K3IZW4-F1
#
_cell.length_a   1.000
_cell.length_b   1.000
_cell.length_c   1.000
_cell.angle_alpha   90.00
_cell.angle_beta   90.00
_cell.angle_gamma   90.00
#
_symmetry.space_group_name_H-M   'P 1'
#
loop_
_entity.id
_entity.type
_entity.pdbx_description
1 polymer ?
#
loop_
_entity_poly.entity_id
_entity_poly.type
_entity_poly.pdbx_seq_one_letter_code
_entity_poly.pdbx_strand_id
1 'polypeptide(L)'
;MYGLVNFDEILQEADGIILARGNLRIDLPPEKVFLFQKAAVYKCNMAGKPAVVIRVVDCMTANLRPTRAEATDVANVVLDGCNSSRC
;
A
#
# COMPACT_ATOMS: atom_id res chain seq x y z
N MET A 1 -0.04 -3.65 14.95
CA MET A 1 -1.40 -4.21 14.66
C MET A 1 -2.60 -3.25 14.82
N TYR A 2 -2.58 -2.22 15.69
CA TYR A 2 -3.75 -1.34 15.94
C TYR A 2 -4.33 -0.65 14.67
N GLY A 3 -3.46 -0.15 13.80
CA GLY A 3 -3.89 0.57 12.59
C GLY A 3 -4.64 -0.27 11.53
N LEU A 4 -4.56 -1.60 11.60
CA LEU A 4 -5.26 -2.49 10.67
C LEU A 4 -6.69 -2.79 11.13
N VAL A 5 -6.87 -2.89 12.45
CA VAL A 5 -8.15 -3.22 13.09
C VAL A 5 -9.08 -2.00 13.07
N ASN A 6 -8.52 -0.81 13.33
CA ASN A 6 -9.26 0.45 13.31
C ASN A 6 -9.24 1.14 11.93
N PHE A 7 -8.88 0.42 10.87
CA PHE A 7 -8.74 1.02 9.54
C PHE A 7 -10.02 1.72 9.06
N ASP A 8 -11.20 1.18 9.38
CA ASP A 8 -12.48 1.78 8.98
C ASP A 8 -12.77 3.09 9.71
N GLU A 9 -12.45 3.20 11.00
CA GLU A 9 -12.57 4.45 11.76
C GLU A 9 -11.58 5.50 11.25
N ILE A 10 -10.33 5.09 11.00
CA ILE A 10 -9.30 5.97 10.44
C ILE A 10 -9.73 6.46 9.05
N LEU A 11 -10.30 5.57 8.23
CA LEU A 11 -10.79 5.92 6.90
C LEU A 11 -11.97 6.90 6.96
N GLN A 12 -12.82 6.86 7.98
CA GLN A 12 -13.92 7.82 8.12
C GLN A 12 -13.39 9.23 8.45
N GLU A 13 -12.40 9.33 9.33
CA GLU A 13 -11.85 10.62 9.76
C GLU A 13 -10.77 11.18 8.81
N ALA A 14 -10.02 10.33 8.11
CA ALA A 14 -8.91 10.75 7.25
C ALA A 14 -9.39 11.22 5.87
N ASP A 15 -8.78 12.26 5.29
CA ASP A 15 -9.08 12.70 3.92
C ASP A 15 -8.50 11.80 2.83
N GLY A 16 -7.59 10.90 3.20
CA GLY A 16 -6.92 9.98 2.31
C GLY A 16 -6.02 9.04 3.10
N ILE A 17 -5.69 7.89 2.51
CA ILE A 17 -4.91 6.86 3.17
C ILE A 17 -3.59 6.67 2.43
N ILE A 18 -2.49 6.66 3.19
CA ILE A 18 -1.16 6.32 2.67
C ILE A 18 -0.75 4.96 3.25
N LEU A 19 -0.56 3.97 2.39
CA LEU A 19 -0.10 2.63 2.75
C LEU A 19 1.39 2.49 2.47
N ALA A 20 2.20 2.40 3.52
CA ALA A 20 3.62 2.11 3.43
C ALA A 20 3.86 0.60 3.56
N ARG A 21 4.18 -0.08 2.45
CA ARG A 21 4.32 -1.54 2.45
C ARG A 21 5.48 -2.05 3.30
N GLY A 22 6.58 -1.29 3.36
CA GLY A 22 7.72 -1.59 4.23
C GLY A 22 7.33 -1.74 5.71
N ASN A 23 6.37 -0.94 6.18
CA ASN A 23 5.88 -1.01 7.55
C ASN A 23 4.93 -2.19 7.74
N LEU A 24 4.10 -2.49 6.74
CA LEU A 24 3.18 -3.63 6.77
C LEU A 24 3.90 -4.98 6.81
N ARG A 25 5.11 -5.09 6.23
CA ARG A 25 5.95 -6.31 6.33
C ARG A 25 6.46 -6.60 7.75
N ILE A 26 6.50 -5.60 8.63
CA ILE A 26 6.93 -5.77 10.02
C ILE A 26 5.75 -6.31 10.86
N ASP A 27 4.53 -5.84 10.57
CA ASP A 27 3.33 -6.18 11.33
C ASP A 27 2.58 -7.44 10.82
N LEU A 28 2.73 -7.82 9.54
CA LEU A 28 2.07 -8.99 8.93
C LEU A 28 3.03 -9.87 8.14
N PRO A 29 2.72 -11.18 8.03
CA PRO A 29 3.40 -12.04 7.09
C PRO A 29 3.21 -11.52 5.66
N PRO A 30 4.23 -11.62 4.79
CA PRO A 30 4.27 -10.96 3.48
C PRO A 30 3.12 -11.38 2.55
N GLU A 31 2.63 -12.60 2.71
CA GLU A 31 1.47 -13.17 2.00
C GLU A 31 0.14 -12.50 2.38
N LYS A 32 0.00 -12.00 3.62
CA LYS A 32 -1.20 -11.27 4.07
C LYS A 32 -1.13 -9.77 3.78
N VAL A 33 0.07 -9.22 3.56
CA VAL A 33 0.25 -7.80 3.21
C VAL A 33 -0.50 -7.46 1.92
N PHE A 34 -0.46 -8.34 0.92
CA PHE A 34 -1.15 -8.14 -0.35
C PHE A 34 -2.68 -8.11 -0.18
N LEU A 35 -3.23 -9.06 0.59
CA LEU A 35 -4.66 -9.12 0.90
C LEU A 35 -5.14 -7.84 1.61
N PHE A 36 -4.37 -7.37 2.60
CA PHE A 36 -4.72 -6.17 3.34
C PHE A 36 -4.66 -4.92 2.46
N GLN A 37 -3.60 -4.77 1.66
CA GLN A 37 -3.43 -3.64 0.74
C GLN A 37 -4.62 -3.55 -0.23
N LYS A 38 -5.04 -4.68 -0.81
CA LYS A 38 -6.16 -4.71 -1.74
C LYS A 38 -7.48 -4.33 -1.08
N ALA A 39 -7.73 -4.85 0.12
CA ALA A 39 -8.92 -4.49 0.91
C ALA A 39 -8.93 -3.01 1.30
N ALA A 40 -7.77 -2.45 1.68
CA ALA A 40 -7.64 -1.06 2.06
C ALA A 40 -7.89 -0.11 0.87
N VAL A 41 -7.27 -0.37 -0.29
CA VAL A 41 -7.50 0.40 -1.53
C VAL A 41 -8.97 0.32 -1.95
N TYR A 42 -9.57 -0.87 -1.90
CA TYR A 42 -10.98 -1.05 -2.23
C TYR A 42 -11.90 -0.24 -1.31
N LYS A 43 -11.66 -0.27 0.00
CA LYS A 43 -12.42 0.53 0.98
C LYS A 43 -12.26 2.03 0.74
N CYS A 44 -11.04 2.50 0.43
CA CYS A 44 -10.79 3.90 0.11
C CYS A 44 -11.54 4.34 -1.16
N ASN A 45 -11.49 3.52 -2.20
CA ASN A 45 -12.24 3.75 -3.44
C ASN A 45 -13.75 3.79 -3.20
N MET A 46 -14.30 2.90 -2.36
CA MET A 46 -15.72 2.95 -1.97
C MET A 46 -16.07 4.20 -1.16
N ALA A 47 -15.17 4.67 -0.29
CA ALA A 47 -15.35 5.90 0.47
C ALA A 47 -15.13 7.17 -0.38
N GLY A 48 -14.71 7.05 -1.64
CA GLY A 48 -14.35 8.16 -2.51
C GLY A 48 -13.09 8.91 -2.06
N LYS A 49 -12.26 8.27 -1.24
CA LYS A 49 -11.05 8.87 -0.65
C LYS A 49 -9.81 8.37 -1.37
N PRO A 50 -8.83 9.24 -1.69
CA PRO A 50 -7.60 8.84 -2.36
C PRO A 50 -6.79 7.86 -1.49
N ALA A 51 -6.47 6.70 -2.06
CA ALA A 51 -5.47 5.78 -1.52
C ALA A 51 -4.15 5.95 -2.29
N VAL A 52 -3.05 6.06 -1.55
CA VAL A 52 -1.69 6.18 -2.08
C VAL A 52 -0.84 5.06 -1.48
N VAL A 53 -0.14 4.29 -2.30
CA VAL A 53 0.82 3.28 -1.82
C VAL A 53 2.24 3.79 -2.04
N ILE A 54 3.05 3.80 -0.98
CA ILE A 54 4.43 4.31 -0.99
C ILE A 54 5.46 3.25 -0.61
N ARG A 55 6.74 3.53 -0.92
CA ARG A 55 7.90 2.64 -0.68
C ARG A 55 7.74 1.26 -1.32
N VAL A 56 7.28 1.27 -2.57
CA VAL A 56 7.17 0.05 -3.39
C VAL A 56 8.54 -0.39 -3.91
N VAL A 57 9.54 0.51 -3.87
CA VAL A 57 10.89 0.28 -4.37
C VAL A 57 11.91 0.77 -3.34
N ASP A 58 12.50 -0.14 -2.58
CA ASP A 58 13.49 0.15 -1.54
C ASP A 58 14.92 0.06 -2.09
N CYS A 59 15.18 -0.90 -3.00
CA CYS A 59 16.51 -1.16 -3.56
C CYS A 59 17.03 -0.05 -4.49
N MET A 60 16.16 0.83 -5.00
CA MET A 60 16.60 1.91 -5.91
C MET A 60 17.41 3.02 -5.23
N THR A 61 17.50 3.04 -3.89
CA THR A 61 18.43 3.91 -3.17
C THR A 61 19.89 3.45 -3.29
N ALA A 62 20.13 2.16 -3.45
CA ALA A 62 21.48 1.57 -3.53
C ALA A 62 21.81 0.99 -4.92
N ASN A 63 20.81 0.65 -5.73
CA ASN A 63 20.95 0.01 -7.04
C ASN A 63 20.16 0.75 -8.11
N LEU A 64 20.77 0.99 -9.29
CA LEU A 64 20.12 1.67 -10.42
C LEU A 64 18.94 0.91 -11.04
N ARG A 65 18.73 -0.35 -10.66
CA ARG A 65 17.65 -1.20 -11.19
C ARG A 65 16.80 -1.76 -10.06
N PRO A 66 15.46 -1.62 -10.12
CA PRO A 66 14.58 -2.28 -9.18
C PRO A 66 14.69 -3.80 -9.36
N THR A 67 14.52 -4.53 -8.27
CA THR A 67 14.41 -5.98 -8.31
C THR A 67 13.10 -6.40 -9.01
N ARG A 68 13.05 -7.61 -9.56
CA ARG A 68 11.84 -8.15 -10.20
C ARG A 68 10.63 -8.13 -9.25
N ALA A 69 10.87 -8.36 -7.96
CA ALA A 69 9.85 -8.28 -6.93
C ALA A 69 9.26 -6.86 -6.79
N GLU A 70 10.08 -5.81 -6.83
CA GLU A 70 9.63 -4.42 -6.75
C GLU A 70 8.94 -3.95 -8.04
N ALA A 71 9.42 -4.38 -9.20
CA ALA A 71 8.76 -4.06 -10.47
C ALA A 71 7.34 -4.68 -10.55
N THR A 72 7.20 -5.95 -10.13
CA THR A 72 5.89 -6.60 -10.01
C THR A 72 5.02 -5.94 -8.96
N ASP A 73 5.62 -5.41 -7.89
CA ASP A 73 4.92 -4.72 -6.84
C ASP A 73 4.30 -3.40 -7.32
N VAL A 74 5.08 -2.56 -8.01
CA VAL A 74 4.58 -1.31 -8.62
C VAL A 74 3.47 -1.63 -9.62
N ALA A 75 3.63 -2.67 -10.44
CA ALA A 75 2.60 -3.08 -11.38
C ALA A 75 1.29 -3.46 -10.67
N ASN A 76 1.38 -4.19 -9.55
CA ASN A 76 0.20 -4.58 -8.78
C ASN A 76 -0.51 -3.38 -8.13
N VAL A 77 0.24 -2.39 -7.63
CA VAL A 77 -0.34 -1.14 -7.07
C VAL A 77 -1.18 -0.39 -8.12
N VAL A 78 -0.67 -0.32 -9.35
CA VAL A 78 -1.39 0.33 -10.46
C VAL A 78 -2.62 -0.49 -10.85
N LEU A 79 -2.51 -1.82 -10.91
CA LEU A 79 -3.62 -2.72 -11.22
C LEU A 79 -4.73 -2.71 -10.16
N ASP A 80 -4.39 -2.50 -8.89
CA ASP A 80 -5.36 -2.42 -7.80
C ASP A 80 -6.16 -1.10 -7.80
N GLY A 81 -5.89 -0.19 -8.74
CA GLY A 81 -6.62 1.06 -8.89
C GLY A 81 -6.21 2.15 -7.90
N CYS A 82 -4.95 2.13 -7.46
CA CYS A 82 -4.39 3.15 -6.59
C CYS A 82 -4.15 4.46 -7.38
N ASN A 83 -4.62 5.59 -6.86
CA ASN A 83 -4.57 6.88 -7.56
C ASN A 83 -3.15 7.40 -7.77
N SER A 84 -2.20 7.04 -6.90
CA SER A 84 -0.79 7.39 -7.09
C SER A 84 0.14 6.41 -6.36
N SER A 85 1.21 6.01 -7.04
CA SER A 85 2.32 5.24 -6.46
C SER A 85 3.54 6.14 -6.36
N ARG A 86 4.10 6.32 -5.17
CA ARG A 86 5.29 7.14 -4.95
C ARG A 86 6.45 6.29 -4.43
N CYS A 87 7.61 6.46 -5.06
CA CYS A 87 8.87 5.82 -4.65
C CYS A 87 9.26 6.26 -3.25
#